data_AF-A0A9X2KJY1-F1
#
_entry.id   AF-A0A9X2KJY1-F1
#
_cell.length_a   1.000
_cell.length_b   1.000
_cell.length_c   1.000
_cell.angle_alpha   90.00
_cell.angle_beta   90.00
_cell.angle_gamma   90.00
#
_symmetry.space_group_name_H-M   'P 1'
#
loop_
_entity.id
_entity.type
_entity.pdbx_description
1 polymer ?
#
loop_
_entity_poly.entity_id
_entity_poly.type
_entity_poly.pdbx_seq_one_letter_code
_entity_poly.pdbx_strand_id
1 'polypeptide(L)'
;VTPVPDSVPDVAPELLPSVYRGAALSDLPPADAVARLEVPTSVLAWVDDPAHPLSTAEALTGLLPRATLRVARTPSEVDGWPGVLKDDVARNG
;
A
#
# COMPACT_ATOMS: atom_id res chain seq x y z
N VAL A 1 -11.29 22.94 9.60
CA VAL A 1 -11.30 21.45 9.50
C VAL A 1 -11.93 21.12 8.17
N THR A 2 -11.15 20.61 7.22
CA THR A 2 -11.69 20.12 5.94
C THR A 2 -12.50 18.85 6.24
N PRO A 3 -13.74 18.71 5.75
CA PRO A 3 -14.50 17.48 5.96
C PRO A 3 -13.73 16.30 5.35
N VAL A 4 -13.68 15.19 6.09
CA VAL A 4 -13.18 13.92 5.55
C VAL A 4 -14.10 13.55 4.38
N PRO A 5 -13.57 13.17 3.20
CA PRO A 5 -14.40 12.72 2.10
C PRO A 5 -15.27 11.53 2.55
N ASP A 6 -16.53 11.49 2.11
CA ASP A 6 -17.35 10.30 2.29
C ASP A 6 -16.69 9.12 1.57
N SER A 7 -16.15 8.16 2.33
CA SER A 7 -15.50 6.96 1.83
C SER A 7 -16.44 5.77 1.89
N VAL A 8 -17.56 5.84 1.16
CA VAL A 8 -18.36 4.65 0.89
C VAL A 8 -17.70 3.84 -0.22
N PRO A 9 -17.73 2.49 -0.19
CA PRO A 9 -17.28 1.69 -1.32
C PRO A 9 -18.07 2.07 -2.58
N ASP A 10 -17.38 2.25 -3.70
CA ASP A 10 -18.00 2.46 -5.02
C ASP A 10 -18.77 1.21 -5.52
N VAL A 11 -18.63 0.10 -4.81
CA VAL A 11 -19.24 -1.19 -5.13
C VAL A 11 -20.60 -1.32 -4.44
N ALA A 12 -21.63 -1.72 -5.19
CA ALA A 12 -22.95 -1.98 -4.64
C ALA A 12 -22.88 -3.01 -3.48
N PRO A 13 -23.53 -2.76 -2.33
CA PRO A 13 -23.38 -3.60 -1.12
C PRO A 13 -23.62 -5.09 -1.35
N GLU A 14 -24.57 -5.44 -2.21
CA GLU A 14 -24.90 -6.82 -2.59
C GLU A 14 -23.77 -7.56 -3.32
N LEU A 15 -22.81 -6.84 -3.89
CA LEU A 15 -21.65 -7.41 -4.58
C LEU A 15 -20.43 -7.60 -3.67
N LEU A 16 -20.39 -6.93 -2.51
CA LEU A 16 -19.26 -7.01 -1.59
C LEU A 16 -18.85 -8.46 -1.22
N PRO A 17 -19.77 -9.41 -0.95
CA PRO A 17 -19.37 -10.78 -0.66
C PRO A 17 -18.59 -11.46 -1.81
N SER A 18 -18.96 -11.16 -3.06
CA SER A 18 -18.24 -11.69 -4.23
C SER A 18 -16.89 -11.01 -4.41
N VAL A 19 -16.80 -9.69 -4.19
CA VAL A 19 -15.54 -8.95 -4.25
C VAL A 19 -14.57 -9.45 -3.19
N TYR A 20 -15.00 -9.62 -1.94
CA TYR A 20 -14.13 -10.11 -0.87
C TYR A 20 -13.65 -11.55 -1.11
N ARG A 21 -14.50 -12.42 -1.67
CA ARG A 21 -14.04 -13.76 -2.10
C ARG A 21 -12.99 -13.68 -3.19
N GLY A 22 -13.17 -12.81 -4.19
CA GLY A 22 -12.17 -12.58 -5.23
C GLY A 22 -10.85 -12.06 -4.67
N ALA A 23 -10.91 -11.06 -3.79
CA ALA A 23 -9.73 -10.51 -3.12
C ALA A 23 -8.99 -11.58 -2.28
N ALA A 24 -9.73 -12.41 -1.54
CA ALA A 24 -9.15 -13.49 -0.73
C ALA A 24 -8.50 -14.61 -1.56
N LEU A 25 -8.86 -14.74 -2.84
CA LEU A 25 -8.25 -15.69 -3.79
C LEU A 25 -7.11 -15.08 -4.60
N SER A 26 -6.87 -13.77 -4.48
CA SER A 26 -5.86 -13.06 -5.24
C SER A 26 -4.55 -13.01 -4.44
N ASP A 27 -3.69 -13.99 -4.68
CA ASP A 27 -2.34 -13.99 -4.13
C ASP A 27 -1.40 -13.02 -4.86
N LEU A 28 -0.32 -12.61 -4.17
CA LEU A 28 0.79 -11.91 -4.80
C LEU A 28 1.49 -12.83 -5.82
N PRO A 29 2.01 -12.30 -6.95
CA PRO A 29 2.85 -13.08 -7.84
C PRO A 29 4.06 -13.71 -7.12
N PRO A 30 4.64 -14.79 -7.67
CA PRO A 30 5.88 -15.37 -7.15
C PRO A 30 7.00 -14.34 -6.99
N ALA A 31 7.87 -14.54 -5.99
CA ALA A 31 8.92 -13.60 -5.63
C ALA A 31 9.87 -13.23 -6.79
N ASP A 32 10.19 -14.19 -7.67
CA ASP A 32 11.01 -13.96 -8.85
C ASP A 32 10.32 -13.03 -9.86
N ALA A 33 8.99 -13.07 -9.94
CA ALA A 33 8.21 -12.16 -10.76
C ALA A 33 8.18 -10.75 -10.17
N VAL A 34 8.01 -10.64 -8.86
CA VAL A 34 8.06 -9.35 -8.14
C VAL A 34 9.45 -8.71 -8.28
N ALA A 35 10.53 -9.49 -8.15
CA ALA A 35 11.90 -9.00 -8.25
C ALA A 35 12.28 -8.46 -9.64
N ARG A 36 11.51 -8.77 -10.70
CA ARG A 36 11.69 -8.22 -12.05
C ARG A 36 11.07 -6.83 -12.24
N LEU A 37 10.35 -6.31 -11.25
CA LEU A 37 9.73 -4.99 -11.35
C LEU A 37 10.78 -3.89 -11.18
N GLU A 38 11.05 -3.14 -12.26
CA GLU A 38 12.02 -2.03 -12.27
C GLU A 38 11.40 -0.66 -12.03
N VAL A 39 10.07 -0.59 -11.84
CA VAL A 39 9.39 0.66 -11.52
C VAL A 39 9.77 1.12 -10.11
N PRO A 40 10.13 2.40 -9.92
CA PRO A 40 10.29 2.96 -8.57
C PRO A 40 9.03 2.70 -7.75
N THR A 41 9.19 2.13 -6.56
CA THR A 41 8.07 1.72 -5.73
C THR A 41 8.19 2.33 -4.34
N SER A 42 7.13 2.97 -3.86
CA SER A 42 7.05 3.46 -2.48
C SER A 42 6.16 2.53 -1.67
N VAL A 43 6.74 1.92 -0.63
CA VAL A 43 6.04 1.06 0.33
C VAL A 43 5.79 1.88 1.59
N LEU A 44 4.53 2.09 1.93
CA LEU A 44 4.10 2.83 3.13
C LEU A 44 3.49 1.84 4.12
N ALA A 45 3.99 1.80 5.34
CA ALA A 45 3.56 0.82 6.35
C ALA A 45 3.27 1.49 7.69
N TRP A 46 2.27 0.99 8.42
CA TRP A 46 1.94 1.39 9.79
C TRP A 46 2.30 0.26 10.75
N VAL A 47 3.01 0.57 11.84
CA VAL A 47 3.57 -0.46 12.75
C VAL A 47 2.53 -1.34 13.45
N ASP A 48 1.33 -0.82 13.72
CA ASP A 48 0.28 -1.53 14.47
C ASP A 48 -0.92 -1.91 13.57
N ASP A 49 -0.66 -2.27 12.30
CA ASP A 49 -1.69 -2.75 11.38
C ASP A 49 -1.68 -4.30 11.35
N PRO A 50 -2.62 -4.97 12.06
CA PRO A 50 -2.67 -6.42 12.07
C PRO A 50 -3.13 -7.01 10.72
N ALA A 51 -3.84 -6.24 9.89
CA ALA A 51 -4.24 -6.67 8.55
C ALA A 51 -3.07 -6.60 7.56
N HIS A 52 -2.11 -5.71 7.81
CA HIS A 52 -0.90 -5.56 6.99
C HIS A 52 0.38 -5.52 7.85
N PRO A 53 0.88 -6.70 8.29
CA PRO A 53 2.04 -6.77 9.16
C PRO A 53 3.28 -6.11 8.55
N LEU A 54 4.05 -5.39 9.38
CA LEU A 54 5.28 -4.70 8.95
C LEU A 54 6.27 -5.63 8.24
N SER A 55 6.36 -6.90 8.67
CA SER A 55 7.22 -7.91 8.02
C SER A 55 6.90 -8.11 6.54
N THR A 56 5.66 -7.91 6.11
CA THR A 56 5.26 -7.96 4.70
C THR A 56 5.89 -6.80 3.93
N ALA A 57 5.85 -5.60 4.50
CA ALA A 57 6.45 -4.41 3.88
C ALA A 57 7.99 -4.54 3.78
N GLU A 58 8.62 -5.08 4.82
CA GLU A 58 10.06 -5.38 4.83
C GLU A 58 10.42 -6.42 3.76
N ALA A 59 9.65 -7.51 3.66
CA ALA A 59 9.86 -8.55 2.66
C ALA A 59 9.71 -8.02 1.22
N LEU A 60 8.67 -7.22 0.95
CA LEU A 60 8.46 -6.57 -0.35
C LEU A 60 9.62 -5.65 -0.71
N THR A 61 10.10 -4.86 0.25
CA THR A 61 11.23 -3.94 0.03
C THR A 61 12.53 -4.71 -0.23
N GLY A 62 12.71 -5.89 0.36
CA GLY A 62 13.82 -6.78 0.07
C GLY A 62 13.75 -7.44 -1.32
N LEU A 63 12.54 -7.62 -1.87
CA LEU A 63 12.34 -8.21 -3.21
C LEU A 63 12.41 -7.18 -4.34
N LEU A 64 11.85 -5.99 -4.13
CA LEU A 64 11.73 -4.96 -5.16
C LEU A 64 13.03 -4.13 -5.28
N PRO A 65 13.73 -4.16 -6.42
CA PRO A 65 15.07 -3.59 -6.55
C PRO A 65 15.13 -2.06 -6.40
N ARG A 66 13.99 -1.38 -6.59
CA ARG A 66 13.88 0.09 -6.51
C ARG A 66 12.80 0.52 -5.53
N ALA A 67 12.56 -0.29 -4.49
CA ALA A 67 11.62 0.06 -3.45
C ALA A 67 12.24 0.98 -2.39
N THR A 68 11.41 1.87 -1.85
CA THR A 68 11.70 2.60 -0.62
C THR A 68 10.61 2.31 0.41
N LEU A 69 11.00 2.13 1.67
CA LEU A 69 10.07 1.86 2.77
C LEU A 69 9.95 3.09 3.67
N ARG A 70 8.71 3.52 3.94
CA ARG A 70 8.39 4.48 5.00
C ARG A 70 7.48 3.82 6.03
N VAL A 71 7.97 3.74 7.26
CA VAL A 71 7.22 3.21 8.40
C VAL A 71 6.68 4.37 9.24
N ALA A 72 5.36 4.42 9.42
CA ALA A 72 4.68 5.33 10.33
C ALA A 72 4.40 4.64 11.67
N ARG A 73 4.61 5.38 12.76
CA ARG A 73 4.36 4.98 14.15
C ARG A 73 3.27 5.83 14.80
N THR A 74 2.90 6.93 14.16
CA THR A 74 1.92 7.90 14.67
C THR A 74 0.96 8.34 13.56
N PRO A 75 -0.29 8.76 13.91
CA PRO A 75 -1.23 9.29 12.94
C PRO A 75 -0.66 10.48 12.13
N SER A 76 0.07 11.37 12.80
CA SER A 76 0.71 12.53 12.16
C SER A 76 1.73 12.16 11.08
N GLU A 77 2.37 10.99 11.18
CA GLU A 77 3.29 10.52 10.13
C GLU A 77 2.52 9.99 8.91
N VAL A 78 1.33 9.42 9.11
CA VAL A 78 0.41 9.03 8.02
C VAL A 78 -0.14 10.24 7.31
N ASP A 79 -0.49 11.30 8.05
CA ASP A 79 -0.93 12.57 7.46
C ASP A 79 0.12 13.17 6.50
N GLY A 80 1.40 12.82 6.69
CA GLY A 80 2.50 13.21 5.80
C GLY A 80 2.64 12.39 4.52
N TRP A 81 1.99 11.22 4.42
CA TRP A 81 2.13 10.31 3.26
C TRP A 81 1.76 10.94 1.91
N PRO A 82 0.69 11.75 1.78
CA PRO A 82 0.40 12.43 0.51
C PRO A 82 1.56 13.29 0.00
N GLY A 83 2.30 13.94 0.92
CA GLY A 83 3.50 14.72 0.58
C GLY A 83 4.63 13.84 0.07
N VAL A 84 4.87 12.71 0.76
CA VAL A 84 5.87 11.71 0.34
C VAL A 84 5.57 11.20 -1.07
N LEU A 85 4.33 10.76 -1.32
CA LEU A 85 3.92 10.24 -2.63
C LEU A 85 4.03 11.29 -3.73
N LYS A 86 3.63 12.53 -3.46
CA LYS A 86 3.78 13.65 -4.40
C LYS A 86 5.26 13.86 -4.77
N ASP A 87 6.15 13.86 -3.79
CA ASP A 87 7.58 14.03 -4.02
C ASP A 87 8.19 12.81 -4.74
N ASP A 88 7.70 11.59 -4.48
CA ASP A 88 8.13 10.37 -5.18
C ASP A 88 7.72 10.38 -6.66
N VAL A 89 6.48 10.78 -6.96
CA VAL A 89 6.02 10.92 -8.35
C VAL A 89 6.84 11.99 -9.08
N ALA A 90 7.04 13.16 -8.46
CA ALA A 90 7.82 14.24 -9.08
C ALA A 90 9.29 13.86 -9.34
N ARG A 91 9.85 12.91 -8.57
CA ARG A 91 11.23 12.42 -8.77
C ARG A 91 11.36 11.35 -9.87
N ASN A 92 10.28 10.66 -10.20
CA ASN A 92 10.33 9.43 -11.01
C ASN A 92 9.45 9.45 -12.28
N GLY A 93 8.58 10.45 -12.45
CA GLY A 93 7.77 10.68 -13.66
C GLY A 93 8.35 11.76 -14.56
#